data_AF-A0A853JCR2-F1
#
_entry.id   AF-A0A853JCR2-F1
#
_cell.length_a   1.000
_cell.length_b   1.000
_cell.length_c   1.000
_cell.angle_alpha   90.00
_cell.angle_beta   90.00
_cell.angle_gamma   90.00
#
_symmetry.space_group_name_H-M   'P 1'
#
loop_
_entity.id
_entity.type
_entity.pdbx_description
1 polymer ?
#
loop_
_entity_poly.entity_id
_entity_poly.type
_entity_poly.pdbx_seq_one_letter_code
_entity_poly.pdbx_strand_id
1 'polypeptide(L)'
;MSGTDWDEVQRETLEALGFAVWERVDPAPALPDDPLLDALLHAAGSRREDPGAAALYRAWQPLSRLRDPAAKRALWPQLRALRSRAAR
;
A
#
# COMPACT_ATOMS: atom_id res chain seq x y z
N MET A 1 -3.64 3.64 -22.20
CA MET A 1 -2.29 3.13 -22.54
C MET A 1 -1.34 3.67 -21.50
N SER A 2 -1.16 2.96 -20.39
CA SER A 2 -0.14 3.34 -19.40
C SER A 2 1.22 2.98 -19.98
N GLY A 3 2.02 3.99 -20.31
CA GLY A 3 3.38 3.80 -20.78
C GLY A 3 4.22 3.19 -19.66
N THR A 4 4.68 1.96 -19.88
CA THR A 4 5.81 1.39 -19.14
C THR A 4 7.04 2.22 -19.44
N ASP A 5 7.66 2.74 -18.38
CA ASP A 5 8.62 3.85 -18.44
C ASP A 5 9.84 3.62 -19.38
N TRP A 6 10.26 2.38 -19.67
CA TRP A 6 11.28 2.06 -20.69
C TRP A 6 11.11 0.62 -21.22
N ASP A 7 11.35 0.40 -22.52
CA ASP A 7 11.36 -0.95 -23.12
C ASP A 7 12.72 -1.66 -22.94
N GLU A 8 12.78 -2.94 -23.33
CA GLU A 8 13.97 -3.79 -23.18
C GLU A 8 15.16 -3.29 -24.00
N VAL A 9 14.94 -2.89 -25.24
CA VAL A 9 15.98 -2.40 -26.15
C VAL A 9 16.58 -1.09 -25.63
N GLN A 10 15.74 -0.22 -25.08
CA GLN A 10 16.19 1.03 -24.46
C GLN A 10 17.06 0.78 -23.23
N ARG A 11 16.71 -0.19 -22.38
CA ARG A 11 17.53 -0.54 -21.20
C ARG A 11 18.88 -1.10 -21.61
N GLU A 12 18.91 -2.03 -22.57
CA GLU A 12 20.18 -2.60 -23.08
C GLU A 12 21.09 -1.52 -23.68
N THR A 13 20.52 -0.56 -24.42
CA THR A 13 21.28 0.56 -25.00
C THR A 13 21.89 1.44 -23.91
N LEU A 14 21.14 1.74 -22.85
CA LEU A 14 21.63 2.54 -21.72
C LEU A 14 22.73 1.82 -20.95
N GLU A 15 22.59 0.52 -20.71
CA GLU A 15 23.62 -0.32 -20.08
C GLU A 15 24.90 -0.37 -20.92
N ALA A 16 24.78 -0.53 -22.25
CA ALA A 16 25.92 -0.54 -23.17
C ALA A 16 26.68 0.81 -23.20
N LEU A 17 25.99 1.91 -22.95
CA LEU A 17 26.58 3.24 -22.81
C LEU A 17 27.18 3.50 -21.41
N GLY A 18 27.06 2.54 -20.49
CA GLY A 18 27.61 2.62 -19.13
C GLY A 18 26.71 3.36 -18.13
N PHE A 19 25.44 3.57 -18.45
CA PHE A 19 24.48 4.18 -17.52
C PHE A 19 23.84 3.13 -16.62
N ALA A 20 23.72 3.43 -15.32
CA ALA A 20 22.95 2.63 -14.38
C ALA A 20 21.46 2.97 -14.48
N VAL A 21 20.63 1.97 -14.77
CA VAL A 21 19.17 2.10 -14.80
C VAL A 21 18.63 1.94 -13.38
N TRP A 22 17.92 2.95 -12.89
CA TRP A 22 17.27 2.92 -11.57
C TRP A 22 15.76 2.76 -11.74
N GLU A 23 15.16 1.88 -10.94
CA GLU A 23 13.70 1.77 -10.87
C GLU A 23 13.13 2.99 -10.14
N ARG A 24 12.17 3.69 -10.76
CA ARG A 24 11.44 4.75 -10.06
C ARG A 24 10.51 4.10 -9.03
N VAL A 25 10.92 4.15 -7.77
CA VAL A 25 10.03 3.87 -6.64
C VAL A 25 9.39 5.19 -6.22
N ASP A 26 8.17 5.44 -6.68
CA ASP A 26 7.42 6.60 -6.20
C ASP A 26 7.17 6.45 -4.68
N PRO A 27 7.42 7.49 -3.87
CA PRO A 27 7.13 7.41 -2.45
C PRO A 27 5.64 7.11 -2.27
N ALA A 28 5.33 6.10 -1.45
CA ALA A 28 3.94 5.78 -1.14
C ALA A 28 3.24 7.06 -0.66
N PRO A 29 2.01 7.36 -1.13
CA PRO A 29 1.31 8.56 -0.70
C PRO A 29 1.26 8.57 0.82
N ALA A 30 1.69 9.69 1.41
CA ALA A 30 1.81 9.83 2.85
C ALA A 30 0.47 9.47 3.49
N LEU A 31 0.46 8.39 4.28
CA LEU A 31 -0.71 7.96 5.02
C LEU A 31 -1.12 9.08 5.99
N PRO A 32 -2.42 9.39 6.15
CA PRO A 32 -2.87 10.39 7.12
C PRO A 32 -2.33 10.08 8.51
N ASP A 33 -1.86 11.07 9.24
CA ASP A 33 -1.50 10.91 10.65
C ASP A 33 -2.79 10.82 11.48
N ASP A 34 -3.23 9.60 11.76
CA ASP A 34 -4.51 9.32 12.42
C ASP A 34 -4.40 8.01 13.23
N PRO A 35 -4.63 8.05 14.56
CA PRO A 35 -4.57 6.86 15.41
C PRO A 35 -5.55 5.74 15.01
N LEU A 36 -6.68 6.10 14.37
CA LEU A 36 -7.61 5.10 13.86
C LEU A 36 -6.98 4.30 12.71
N LEU A 37 -6.21 4.95 11.84
CA LEU A 37 -5.53 4.27 10.76
C LEU A 37 -4.51 3.27 11.32
N ASP A 38 -3.71 3.68 12.29
CA ASP A 38 -2.70 2.82 12.90
C ASP A 38 -3.36 1.60 13.58
N ALA A 39 -4.47 1.81 14.28
CA ALA A 39 -5.24 0.72 14.89
C ALA A 39 -5.81 -0.26 13.86
N LEU A 40 -6.32 0.24 12.72
CA LEU A 40 -6.85 -0.61 11.65
C LEU A 40 -5.76 -1.40 10.94
N LEU A 41 -4.61 -0.78 10.66
CA LEU A 41 -3.43 -1.44 10.10
C LEU A 41 -2.96 -2.55 11.03
N HIS A 42 -2.82 -2.25 12.33
CA HIS A 42 -2.43 -3.25 13.32
C HIS A 42 -3.42 -4.42 13.40
N ALA A 43 -4.73 -4.13 13.36
CA ALA A 43 -5.77 -5.17 13.32
C ALA A 43 -5.72 -6.05 12.07
N ALA A 44 -5.27 -5.49 10.93
CA ALA A 44 -4.99 -6.21 9.70
C ALA A 44 -3.65 -6.96 9.71
N GLY A 45 -2.83 -6.80 10.75
CA GLY A 45 -1.49 -7.41 10.84
C GLY A 45 -0.41 -6.64 10.08
N SER A 46 -0.58 -5.34 9.86
CA SER A 46 0.36 -4.45 9.16
C SER A 46 0.70 -3.23 10.02
N ARG A 47 1.76 -2.50 9.65
CA ARG A 47 2.21 -1.23 10.23
C ARG A 47 2.26 -0.14 9.15
N ARG A 48 2.29 1.11 9.59
CA ARG A 48 2.38 2.29 8.71
C ARG A 48 3.61 2.26 7.79
N GLU A 49 4.74 1.77 8.29
CA GLU A 49 5.98 1.61 7.52
C GLU A 49 5.96 0.46 6.50
N ASP A 50 4.96 -0.43 6.52
CA ASP A 50 4.92 -1.54 5.57
C ASP A 50 4.60 -1.04 4.14
N PRO A 51 5.27 -1.56 3.10
CA PRO A 51 5.00 -1.17 1.71
C PRO A 51 3.54 -1.35 1.27
N GLY A 52 2.83 -2.30 1.89
CA GLY A 52 1.42 -2.59 1.61
C GLY A 52 0.41 -1.67 2.30
N ALA A 53 0.82 -0.86 3.29
CA ALA A 53 -0.08 -0.11 4.13
C ALA A 53 -0.91 0.94 3.35
N ALA A 54 -0.28 1.62 2.39
CA ALA A 54 -0.96 2.56 1.51
C ALA A 54 -2.02 1.88 0.62
N ALA A 55 -1.77 0.65 0.18
CA ALA A 55 -2.74 -0.12 -0.61
C ALA A 55 -3.93 -0.56 0.25
N LEU A 56 -3.68 -1.01 1.48
CA LEU A 56 -4.74 -1.36 2.45
C LEU A 56 -5.62 -0.14 2.77
N TYR A 57 -5.01 1.01 3.05
CA TYR A 57 -5.72 2.25 3.33
C TYR A 57 -6.65 2.65 2.17
N ARG A 58 -6.16 2.59 0.92
CA ARG A 58 -6.96 2.89 -0.28
C ARG A 58 -8.14 1.94 -0.49
N ALA A 59 -8.03 0.70 -0.01
CA ALA A 59 -9.09 -0.30 -0.16
C ALA A 59 -10.24 -0.12 0.87
N TRP A 60 -10.01 0.65 1.93
CA TRP A 60 -11.00 0.86 2.98
C TRP A 60 -11.90 2.06 2.70
N GLN A 61 -13.04 2.09 3.40
CA GLN A 61 -13.88 3.28 3.42
C GLN A 61 -13.13 4.46 4.06
N PRO A 62 -13.50 5.72 3.74
CA PRO A 62 -12.90 6.88 4.36
C PRO A 62 -12.93 6.81 5.89
N LEU A 63 -11.86 7.27 6.54
CA LEU A 63 -11.73 7.20 8.01
C LEU A 63 -12.88 7.92 8.72
N SER A 64 -13.41 9.00 8.16
CA SER A 64 -14.59 9.71 8.67
C SER A 64 -15.81 8.80 8.80
N ARG A 65 -16.06 7.94 7.80
CA ARG A 65 -17.14 6.96 7.82
C ARG A 65 -16.83 5.80 8.76
N LEU A 66 -15.57 5.38 8.82
CA LEU A 66 -15.11 4.38 9.77
C LEU A 66 -15.06 4.89 11.21
N ARG A 67 -15.43 6.14 11.53
CA ARG A 67 -15.66 6.55 12.93
C ARG A 67 -16.94 5.92 13.49
N ASP A 68 -17.92 5.61 12.65
CA ASP A 68 -19.14 4.91 13.04
C ASP A 68 -18.85 3.47 13.52
N PRO A 69 -19.29 3.09 14.73
CA PRO A 69 -19.16 1.72 15.23
C PRO A 69 -19.71 0.64 14.30
N ALA A 70 -20.83 0.88 13.61
CA ALA A 70 -21.42 -0.13 12.71
C ALA A 70 -20.52 -0.35 11.49
N ALA A 71 -20.02 0.73 10.88
CA ALA A 71 -19.05 0.66 9.80
C ALA A 71 -17.75 -0.09 10.19
N LYS A 72 -17.20 0.17 11.39
CA LYS A 72 -16.03 -0.58 11.90
C LYS A 72 -16.33 -2.08 12.03
N ARG A 73 -17.48 -2.43 12.60
CA ARG A 73 -17.88 -3.84 12.80
C ARG A 73 -18.04 -4.58 11.48
N ALA A 74 -18.54 -3.91 10.44
CA ALA A 74 -18.64 -4.47 9.10
C ALA A 74 -17.26 -4.75 8.47
N LEU A 75 -16.25 -3.93 8.78
CA LEU A 75 -14.88 -4.10 8.30
C LEU A 75 -14.11 -5.21 9.06
N TRP A 76 -14.50 -5.51 10.30
CA TRP A 76 -13.75 -6.39 11.20
C TRP A 76 -13.43 -7.80 10.64
N PRO A 77 -14.37 -8.51 9.98
CA PRO A 77 -14.08 -9.82 9.38
C PRO A 77 -12.95 -9.76 8.33
N GLN A 78 -12.90 -8.69 7.53
CA GLN A 78 -11.87 -8.50 6.51
C GLN A 78 -10.50 -8.30 7.14
N LEU A 79 -10.40 -7.47 8.19
CA LEU A 79 -9.14 -7.24 8.92
C LEU A 79 -8.60 -8.54 9.53
N ARG A 80 -9.48 -9.36 10.12
CA ARG A 80 -9.06 -10.66 10.67
C ARG A 80 -8.58 -11.63 9.60
N ALA A 81 -9.24 -11.67 8.44
CA ALA A 81 -8.80 -12.49 7.32
C ALA A 81 -7.42 -12.06 6.80
N LEU A 82 -7.20 -10.74 6.64
CA LEU A 82 -5.89 -10.19 6.28
C LEU A 82 -4.81 -10.59 7.29
N ARG A 83 -5.08 -10.42 8.59
CA ARG A 83 -4.13 -10.80 9.64
C ARG A 83 -3.82 -12.29 9.66
N SER A 84 -4.80 -13.15 9.42
CA SER A 84 -4.56 -14.61 9.33
C SER A 84 -3.68 -14.98 8.13
N ARG A 85 -3.76 -14.22 7.04
CA ARG A 85 -2.90 -14.42 5.87
C ARG A 85 -1.49 -13.90 6.12
N ALA A 86 -1.34 -12.79 6.84
CA ALA A 86 -0.03 -12.25 7.22
C ALA A 86 0.71 -13.13 8.24
N ALA A 87 -0.03 -13.88 9.08
CA ALA A 87 0.54 -14.79 10.06
C ALA A 87 0.91 -16.18 9.48
N ARG A 88 0.60 -16.43 8.21
CA ARG A 88 0.98 -17.66 7.49
C ARG A 88 2.25 -17.40 6.69
#